data_AF-A0A8T7FWN0-F1
#
_entry.id   AF-A0A8T7FWN0-F1
#
_cell.length_a   1.000
_cell.length_b   1.000
_cell.length_c   1.000
_cell.angle_alpha   90.00
_cell.angle_beta   90.00
_cell.angle_gamma   90.00
#
_symmetry.space_group_name_H-M   'P 1'
#
loop_
_entity.id
_entity.type
_entity.pdbx_description
1 polymer ?
#
loop_
_entity_poly.entity_id
_entity_poly.type
_entity_poly.pdbx_seq_one_letter_code
_entity_poly.pdbx_strand_id
1 'polypeptide(L)'
;MLSRSTQRITSTDPLSCFLAGAGVHRGAEVPFNNHFLFEISFPYSMGFHQTPADGQPHPEWVLHAHFYPPLLRSATVRKFMVGYEMLGMPQRDITPETAAERLRSTADIHYKSKPN
;
A
#
# COMPACT_ATOMS: atom_id res chain seq x y z
N MET A 1 -28.87 3.42 4.97
CA MET A 1 -27.81 4.32 4.46
C MET A 1 -26.54 3.99 5.22
N LEU A 2 -25.70 3.11 4.67
CA LEU A 2 -24.59 2.45 5.39
C LEU A 2 -23.37 3.39 5.48
N SER A 3 -23.16 4.05 6.61
CA SER A 3 -21.86 4.66 6.92
C SER A 3 -20.89 3.54 7.28
N ARG A 4 -20.24 2.95 6.28
CA ARG A 4 -19.15 1.96 6.45
C ARG A 4 -17.81 2.66 6.70
N SER A 5 -17.79 3.65 7.58
CA SER A 5 -16.55 4.32 7.96
C SER A 5 -15.89 3.55 9.10
N THR A 6 -15.06 2.57 8.77
CA THR A 6 -14.21 1.90 9.77
C THR A 6 -13.18 2.91 10.28
N GLN A 7 -13.11 3.11 11.59
CA GLN A 7 -12.25 4.10 12.22
C GLN A 7 -10.96 3.52 12.80
N ARG A 8 -11.03 2.26 13.26
CA ARG A 8 -9.94 1.57 13.95
C ARG A 8 -9.82 0.12 13.51
N ILE A 9 -8.60 -0.40 13.45
CA ILE A 9 -8.35 -1.80 13.11
C ILE A 9 -8.97 -2.79 14.12
N THR A 10 -9.18 -2.34 15.36
CA THR A 10 -9.84 -3.14 16.41
C THR A 10 -11.36 -3.01 16.40
N SER A 11 -11.91 -2.07 15.61
CA SER A 11 -13.36 -1.83 15.51
C SER A 11 -14.01 -2.60 14.36
N THR A 12 -13.21 -3.18 13.47
CA THR A 12 -13.70 -4.14 12.47
C THR A 12 -14.14 -5.42 13.18
N ASP A 13 -15.29 -5.97 12.79
CA ASP A 13 -15.74 -7.27 13.27
C ASP A 13 -14.63 -8.32 13.08
N PRO A 14 -14.50 -9.35 13.94
CA PRO A 14 -13.41 -10.33 13.83
C PRO A 14 -13.31 -10.99 12.45
N LEU A 15 -14.42 -11.22 11.74
CA LEU A 15 -14.43 -11.73 10.36
C LEU A 15 -13.99 -10.64 9.36
N SER A 16 -14.41 -9.40 9.52
CA SER A 16 -13.92 -8.24 8.76
C SER A 16 -12.44 -7.95 9.03
N CYS A 17 -11.93 -8.17 10.24
CA CYS A 17 -10.52 -7.99 10.59
C CYS A 17 -9.68 -9.14 10.03
N PHE A 18 -10.23 -10.37 10.00
CA PHE A 18 -9.56 -11.51 9.40
C PHE A 18 -9.63 -11.49 7.86
N LEU A 19 -10.71 -11.01 7.26
CA LEU A 19 -10.84 -10.86 5.80
C LEU A 19 -10.15 -9.58 5.30
N ALA A 20 -10.19 -8.47 6.04
CA ALA A 20 -9.41 -7.27 5.72
C ALA A 20 -7.97 -7.34 6.25
N GLY A 21 -7.62 -8.32 7.07
CA GLY A 21 -6.26 -8.57 7.55
C GLY A 21 -5.63 -9.68 6.73
N ALA A 22 -6.18 -10.90 6.72
CA ALA A 22 -5.66 -11.99 5.90
C ALA A 22 -6.00 -11.86 4.41
N GLY A 23 -7.05 -11.13 4.03
CA GLY A 23 -7.39 -10.81 2.64
C GLY A 23 -6.91 -9.43 2.18
N VAL A 24 -6.36 -8.56 3.02
CA VAL A 24 -5.45 -7.45 2.60
C VAL A 24 -4.00 -7.89 2.78
N HIS A 25 -3.67 -8.89 3.58
CA HIS A 25 -2.34 -9.50 3.53
C HIS A 25 -2.26 -10.40 2.30
N ARG A 26 -3.14 -11.39 2.08
CA ARG A 26 -3.16 -12.14 0.81
C ARG A 26 -3.70 -11.32 -0.36
N GLY A 27 -4.71 -10.48 -0.16
CA GLY A 27 -5.29 -9.63 -1.21
C GLY A 27 -4.89 -8.16 -1.10
N ALA A 28 -3.78 -7.81 -0.46
CA ALA A 28 -2.87 -6.73 -0.89
C ALA A 28 -1.51 -7.31 -1.28
N GLU A 29 -1.14 -8.52 -0.88
CA GLU A 29 -0.13 -9.31 -1.62
C GLU A 29 -0.57 -9.54 -3.07
N VAL A 30 -1.87 -9.77 -3.35
CA VAL A 30 -2.41 -10.08 -4.71
C VAL A 30 -2.84 -8.88 -5.58
N PRO A 31 -3.17 -7.67 -5.08
CA PRO A 31 -3.33 -6.46 -5.91
C PRO A 31 -2.24 -5.40 -5.70
N PHE A 32 -1.37 -5.53 -4.70
CA PHE A 32 -0.10 -4.82 -4.67
C PHE A 32 1.02 -5.77 -5.10
N ASN A 33 0.83 -6.42 -6.25
CA ASN A 33 1.85 -7.27 -6.87
C ASN A 33 2.97 -6.41 -7.50
N ASN A 34 3.61 -5.57 -6.70
CA ASN A 34 4.77 -4.79 -7.11
C ASN A 34 5.95 -5.71 -7.51
N HIS A 35 5.89 -6.98 -7.07
CA HIS A 35 6.79 -8.07 -7.46
C HIS A 35 6.82 -8.34 -8.97
N PHE A 36 5.76 -8.04 -9.74
CA PHE A 36 5.81 -8.23 -11.20
C PHE A 36 6.57 -7.17 -11.95
N LEU A 37 6.63 -5.95 -11.41
CA LEU A 37 7.32 -4.86 -12.09
C LEU A 37 8.80 -5.20 -12.29
N PHE A 38 9.41 -5.90 -11.32
CA PHE A 38 10.84 -6.19 -11.32
C PHE A 38 11.22 -7.64 -10.97
N GLU A 39 10.25 -8.55 -10.86
CA GLU A 39 10.43 -10.00 -10.59
C GLU A 39 11.29 -10.33 -9.35
N ILE A 40 11.20 -9.49 -8.32
CA ILE A 40 11.92 -9.66 -7.04
C ILE A 40 11.00 -9.49 -5.84
N SER A 41 11.47 -9.91 -4.66
CA SER A 41 10.81 -9.53 -3.40
C SER A 41 10.86 -8.01 -3.23
N PHE A 42 9.71 -7.34 -3.23
CA PHE A 42 9.65 -5.89 -3.25
C PHE A 42 9.82 -5.31 -1.84
N PRO A 43 10.88 -4.54 -1.54
CA PRO A 43 11.03 -3.91 -0.24
C PRO A 43 10.01 -2.78 -0.09
N TYR A 44 9.34 -2.66 1.06
CA TYR A 44 8.47 -1.53 1.36
C TYR A 44 8.42 -1.25 2.86
N SER A 45 8.04 -0.01 3.21
CA SER A 45 7.55 0.32 4.55
C SER A 45 6.03 0.51 4.47
N MET A 46 5.29 -0.04 5.44
CA MET A 46 3.84 0.06 5.50
C MET A 46 3.40 0.43 6.92
N GLY A 47 2.30 1.16 7.02
CA GLY A 47 1.64 1.44 8.30
C GLY A 47 0.15 1.75 8.12
N PHE A 48 -0.58 1.71 9.22
CA PHE A 48 -2.00 2.08 9.29
C PHE A 48 -2.17 3.45 9.94
N HIS A 49 -2.99 4.30 9.32
CA HIS A 49 -3.51 5.50 9.96
C HIS A 49 -4.95 5.21 10.38
N GLN A 50 -5.19 5.33 11.68
CA GLN A 50 -6.48 5.06 12.33
C GLN A 50 -6.77 6.16 13.35
N THR A 51 -7.99 6.18 13.90
CA THR A 51 -8.35 7.19 14.89
C THR A 51 -7.38 7.26 16.07
N PRO A 52 -7.09 8.47 16.59
CA PRO A 52 -6.33 8.67 17.81
C PRO A 52 -6.86 7.81 18.96
N ALA A 53 -5.95 7.36 19.84
CA ALA A 53 -6.29 6.52 21.00
C ALA A 53 -6.57 7.35 22.26
N ASP A 54 -7.26 8.49 22.10
CA ASP A 54 -7.58 9.45 23.17
C ASP A 54 -8.99 9.25 23.77
N GLY A 55 -9.76 8.29 23.23
CA GLY A 55 -11.09 7.95 23.70
C GLY A 55 -12.20 8.90 23.24
N GLN A 56 -11.88 9.85 22.35
CA GLN A 56 -12.88 10.77 21.79
C GLN A 56 -13.47 10.26 20.47
N PRO A 57 -14.72 10.61 20.14
CA PRO A 57 -15.30 10.29 18.85
C PRO A 57 -14.70 11.17 17.75
N HIS A 58 -14.25 10.52 16.67
CA HIS A 58 -13.59 11.16 15.53
C HIS A 58 -14.27 10.76 14.20
N PRO A 59 -15.51 11.22 13.94
CA PRO A 59 -16.28 10.88 12.74
C PRO A 59 -15.57 11.22 11.41
N GLU A 60 -14.66 12.19 11.43
CA GLU A 60 -13.87 12.64 10.29
C GLU A 60 -12.74 11.68 9.87
N TRP A 61 -12.40 10.70 10.71
CA TRP A 61 -11.33 9.76 10.45
C TRP A 61 -11.81 8.49 9.77
N VAL A 62 -11.01 8.01 8.83
CA VAL A 62 -11.20 6.75 8.12
C VAL A 62 -9.91 5.94 8.21
N LEU A 63 -10.01 4.68 8.62
CA LEU A 63 -8.90 3.74 8.64
C LEU A 63 -8.37 3.53 7.23
N HIS A 64 -7.07 3.73 7.03
CA HIS A 64 -6.40 3.45 5.76
C HIS A 64 -4.94 3.02 5.97
N ALA A 65 -4.40 2.28 5.01
CA ALA A 65 -3.01 1.83 5.00
C ALA A 65 -2.18 2.60 3.97
N HIS A 66 -0.92 2.87 4.30
CA HIS A 66 0.05 3.48 3.40
C HIS A 66 1.17 2.48 3.07
N PHE A 67 1.59 2.46 1.81
CA PHE A 67 2.72 1.67 1.32
C PHE A 67 3.74 2.60 0.66
N TYR A 68 4.99 2.54 1.11
CA TYR A 68 6.09 3.35 0.59
C TYR A 68 7.20 2.46 -0.02
N PRO A 69 6.99 1.95 -1.25
CA PRO A 69 8.00 1.23 -2.01
C PRO A 69 9.14 2.18 -2.46
N PRO A 70 10.43 1.82 -2.28
CA PRO A 70 11.55 2.67 -2.68
C PRO A 70 12.02 2.42 -4.12
N LEU A 71 11.64 1.32 -4.79
CA LEU A 71 12.10 1.04 -6.15
C LEU A 71 11.31 1.85 -7.18
N LEU A 72 12.01 2.38 -8.18
CA LEU A 72 11.43 3.33 -9.14
C LEU A 72 11.53 2.85 -10.59
N ARG A 73 12.71 2.39 -11.03
CA ARG A 73 12.98 2.07 -12.45
C ARG A 73 13.36 0.63 -12.71
N SER A 74 13.92 -0.07 -11.73
CA SER A 74 14.32 -1.47 -11.82
C SER A 74 14.44 -2.09 -10.41
N ALA A 75 14.68 -3.41 -10.35
CA ALA A 75 15.05 -4.12 -9.12
C ALA A 75 16.26 -3.52 -8.39
N THR A 76 17.12 -2.80 -9.11
CA THR A 76 18.39 -2.27 -8.60
C THR A 76 18.38 -0.75 -8.43
N VAL A 77 17.37 -0.05 -8.95
CA VAL A 77 17.31 1.43 -8.96
C VAL A 77 16.16 1.93 -8.09
N ARG A 78 16.55 2.57 -6.98
CA ARG A 78 15.65 3.16 -5.98
C ARG A 78 15.53 4.67 -6.09
N LYS A 79 14.39 5.21 -5.66
CA LYS A 79 14.21 6.62 -5.33
C LYS A 79 14.93 6.90 -4.00
N PHE A 80 15.74 7.95 -3.99
CA PHE A 80 16.32 8.52 -2.78
C PHE A 80 15.59 9.83 -2.48
N MET A 81 15.04 9.97 -1.27
CA MET A 81 14.51 11.24 -0.78
C MET A 81 15.60 11.95 0.02
N VAL A 82 16.45 12.69 -0.67
CA VAL A 82 17.63 13.37 -0.12
C VAL A 82 17.78 14.75 -0.75
N GLY A 83 18.71 15.58 -0.27
CA GLY A 83 18.99 16.87 -0.89
C GLY A 83 17.81 17.83 -0.78
N TYR A 84 17.15 18.13 -1.91
CA TYR A 84 16.01 19.04 -1.93
C TYR A 84 14.82 18.53 -1.12
N GLU A 85 14.52 17.23 -1.20
CA GLU A 85 13.39 16.62 -0.50
C GLU A 85 13.53 16.65 1.03
N MET A 86 14.75 16.80 1.57
CA MET A 86 14.97 16.91 3.01
C MET A 86 14.71 18.31 3.57
N LEU A 87 14.81 19.36 2.73
CA LEU A 87 14.78 20.77 3.18
C LEU A 87 13.73 21.62 2.45
N GLY A 88 13.04 21.06 1.47
CA GLY A 88 12.03 21.74 0.67
C GLY A 88 10.72 20.97 0.68
N MET A 89 10.44 20.26 -0.40
CA MET A 89 9.18 19.52 -0.58
C MET A 89 9.40 18.18 -1.30
N PRO A 90 8.48 17.21 -1.16
CA PRO A 90 8.57 15.93 -1.85
C PRO A 90 8.54 16.09 -3.39
N GLN A 91 9.46 15.44 -4.08
CA GLN A 91 9.52 15.40 -5.54
C GLN A 91 9.39 13.96 -6.06
N ARG A 92 8.70 13.82 -7.20
CA ARG A 92 8.49 12.54 -7.88
C ARG A 92 8.85 12.64 -9.36
N ASP A 93 9.42 11.56 -9.89
CA ASP A 93 9.83 11.46 -11.29
C ASP A 93 8.74 10.84 -12.19
N ILE A 94 7.73 10.21 -11.60
CA ILE A 94 6.60 9.59 -12.30
C ILE A 94 5.29 10.11 -11.73
N THR A 95 4.25 10.19 -12.57
CA THR A 95 2.92 10.59 -12.12
C THR A 95 2.18 9.43 -11.45
N PRO A 96 1.26 9.71 -10.51
CA PRO A 96 0.42 8.67 -9.90
C PRO A 96 -0.39 7.87 -10.93
N GLU A 97 -0.85 8.51 -12.00
CA GLU A 97 -1.66 7.88 -13.04
C GLU A 97 -0.86 6.82 -13.79
N THR A 98 0.37 7.16 -14.23
CA THR A 98 1.27 6.22 -14.90
C THR A 98 1.69 5.09 -13.95
N ALA A 99 1.95 5.39 -12.68
CA ALA A 99 2.27 4.35 -11.69
C ALA A 99 1.09 3.37 -11.53
N ALA A 100 -0.13 3.89 -11.38
CA ALA A 100 -1.32 3.08 -11.19
C ALA A 100 -1.67 2.25 -12.44
N GLU A 101 -1.47 2.79 -13.64
CA GLU A 101 -1.62 2.04 -14.89
C GLU A 101 -0.63 0.87 -14.97
N ARG A 102 0.64 1.12 -14.66
CA ARG A 102 1.66 0.06 -14.62
C ARG A 102 1.29 -1.05 -13.64
N LEU A 103 0.82 -0.70 -12.44
CA LEU A 103 0.37 -1.67 -11.44
C LEU A 103 -0.82 -2.50 -11.92
N ARG A 104 -1.79 -1.89 -12.61
CA ARG A 104 -2.93 -2.64 -13.19
C ARG A 104 -2.55 -3.52 -14.36
N SER A 105 -1.49 -3.16 -15.09
CA SER A 105 -1.03 -3.92 -16.27
C SER A 105 -0.24 -5.19 -15.93
N THR A 106 0.13 -5.39 -14.67
CA THR A 106 0.82 -6.61 -14.23
C THR A 106 -0.15 -7.78 -14.09
N ALA A 107 0.35 -9.01 -14.24
CA ALA A 107 -0.45 -10.22 -14.08
C ALA A 107 -1.00 -10.39 -12.65
N ASP A 108 -2.02 -11.22 -12.46
CA ASP A 108 -2.51 -11.60 -11.11
C ASP A 108 -1.78 -12.83 -10.52
N ILE A 109 -0.94 -13.52 -11.32
CA ILE A 109 -0.31 -14.80 -10.96
C ILE A 109 1.13 -14.58 -10.52
N HIS A 110 1.44 -14.76 -9.22
CA HIS A 110 2.76 -14.46 -8.62
C HIS A 110 3.94 -14.95 -9.49
N TYR A 111 5.02 -14.16 -9.60
CA TYR A 111 6.08 -14.44 -10.58
C TYR A 111 6.75 -15.81 -10.40
N LYS A 112 6.82 -16.32 -9.16
CA LYS A 112 7.32 -17.68 -8.84
C LYS A 112 6.37 -18.82 -9.21
N SER A 113 5.11 -18.55 -9.54
CA SER A 113 4.12 -19.55 -9.94
C SER A 113 3.82 -19.54 -11.44
N LYS A 114 4.61 -18.82 -12.24
CA LYS A 114 4.52 -18.90 -13.70
C LYS A 114 4.93 -20.32 -14.15
N PRO A 115 4.09 -21.04 -14.90
CA PRO A 115 4.48 -22.32 -15.48
C PRO A 115 5.62 -22.10 -16.49
N ASN A 116 6.58 -23.04 -16.52
CA ASN A 116 7.66 -23.08 -17.51
C ASN A 116 7.14 -23.31 -18.92
#